data_AF-A0A3C1L308-F1
#
_entry.id   AF-A0A3C1L308-F1
#
_cell.length_a   1.000
_cell.length_b   1.000
_cell.length_c   1.000
_cell.angle_alpha   90.00
_cell.angle_beta   90.00
_cell.angle_gamma   90.00
#
_symmetry.space_group_name_H-M   'P 1'
#
loop_
_entity.id
_entity.type
_entity.pdbx_description
1 polymer ?
#
loop_
_entity_poly.entity_id
_entity_poly.type
_entity_poly.pdbx_seq_one_letter_code
_entity_poly.pdbx_strand_id
1 'polypeptide(L)'
;MCPMAKGATPAIVMLEAAGVAFAVTEFHHEPGERNYGQVAAEALGIDPDRVFKTLVANLATDAGIEQVVGIVPVSGQLSLRELAAALGGKRAEMCPVDLAQRLTGYVVGGISPFGQKKRLRTAIDETC
;
A
#
# COMPACT_ATOMS: atom_id res chain seq x y z
N MET A 1 -28.38 -3.43 1.64
CA MET A 1 -27.48 -3.19 0.49
C MET A 1 -26.99 -1.76 0.62
N CYS A 2 -25.73 -1.55 1.03
CA CYS A 2 -25.13 -0.22 0.97
C CYS A 2 -25.02 0.18 -0.51
N PRO A 3 -25.40 1.41 -0.89
CA PRO A 3 -25.33 1.84 -2.28
C PRO A 3 -23.86 1.86 -2.71
N MET A 4 -23.53 1.17 -3.80
CA MET A 4 -22.19 1.24 -4.41
C MET A 4 -21.89 2.69 -4.78
N ALA A 5 -20.84 3.25 -4.19
CA ALA A 5 -20.37 4.58 -4.52
C ALA A 5 -19.93 4.60 -6.00
N LYS A 6 -20.55 5.49 -6.78
CA LYS A 6 -20.22 5.72 -8.20
C LYS A 6 -18.79 6.30 -8.26
N GLY A 7 -17.78 5.46 -8.50
CA GLY A 7 -16.36 5.82 -8.38
C GLY A 7 -15.49 4.84 -7.56
N ALA A 8 -16.05 3.70 -7.14
CA ALA A 8 -15.34 2.70 -6.33
C ALA A 8 -14.00 2.27 -6.96
N THR A 9 -12.92 2.47 -6.21
CA THR A 9 -11.58 1.98 -6.59
C THR A 9 -11.56 0.44 -6.58
N PRO A 10 -10.59 -0.21 -7.25
CA PRO A 10 -10.46 -1.66 -7.19
C PRO A 10 -10.35 -2.23 -5.76
N ALA A 11 -9.90 -1.42 -4.80
CA ALA A 11 -9.80 -1.78 -3.39
C ALA A 11 -11.18 -1.92 -2.75
N ILE A 12 -12.05 -0.91 -2.95
CA ILE A 12 -13.43 -0.91 -2.45
C ILE A 12 -14.18 -2.08 -3.05
N VAL A 13 -14.09 -2.27 -4.38
CA VAL A 13 -14.74 -3.39 -5.08
C VAL A 13 -14.28 -4.74 -4.52
N MET A 14 -12.99 -4.91 -4.27
CA MET A 14 -12.45 -6.16 -3.69
C MET A 14 -12.97 -6.40 -2.27
N LEU A 15 -13.00 -5.38 -1.41
CA LEU A 15 -13.45 -5.50 -0.02
C LEU A 15 -14.95 -5.77 0.08
N GLU A 16 -15.76 -5.10 -0.75
CA GLU A 16 -17.20 -5.36 -0.86
C GLU A 16 -17.47 -6.80 -1.33
N ALA A 17 -16.78 -7.27 -2.38
CA ALA A 17 -16.91 -8.63 -2.88
C ALA A 17 -16.48 -9.69 -1.84
N ALA A 18 -15.54 -9.34 -0.96
CA ALA A 18 -15.10 -10.20 0.14
C ALA A 18 -16.05 -10.15 1.36
N GLY A 19 -17.02 -9.24 1.39
CA GLY A 19 -17.94 -9.06 2.52
C GLY A 19 -17.24 -8.57 3.81
N VAL A 20 -16.08 -7.93 3.69
CA VAL A 20 -15.32 -7.41 4.83
C VAL A 20 -15.92 -6.08 5.26
N ALA A 21 -16.03 -5.84 6.58
CA ALA A 21 -16.45 -4.55 7.10
C ALA A 21 -15.34 -3.51 6.92
N PHE A 22 -15.64 -2.38 6.29
CA PHE A 22 -14.74 -1.24 6.16
C PHE A 22 -15.55 0.07 6.13
N ALA A 23 -14.87 1.18 6.41
CA ALA A 23 -15.40 2.53 6.22
C ALA A 23 -14.51 3.28 5.23
N VAL A 24 -15.12 4.03 4.32
CA VAL A 24 -14.39 4.94 3.42
C VAL A 24 -14.31 6.30 4.10
N THR A 25 -13.10 6.85 4.18
CA THR A 25 -12.89 8.21 4.68
C THR A 25 -12.28 9.04 3.56
N GLU A 26 -12.94 10.14 3.23
CA GLU A 26 -12.50 11.08 2.19
C GLU A 26 -11.87 12.31 2.85
N PHE A 27 -10.79 12.81 2.26
CA PHE A 27 -10.13 14.04 2.68
C PHE A 27 -9.66 14.80 1.44
N HIS A 28 -9.54 16.12 1.56
CA HIS A 28 -9.05 16.96 0.49
C HIS A 28 -7.52 16.91 0.42
N HIS A 29 -6.97 16.95 -0.78
CA HIS A 29 -5.53 17.01 -1.02
C HIS A 29 -5.26 17.96 -2.19
N GLU A 30 -4.28 18.84 -2.02
CA GLU A 30 -3.90 19.79 -3.07
C GLU A 30 -3.02 19.12 -4.13
N PRO A 31 -3.26 19.37 -5.43
CA PRO A 31 -2.42 18.83 -6.50
C PRO A 31 -0.93 19.18 -6.31
N GLY A 32 -0.08 18.17 -6.12
CA GLY A 32 1.38 18.34 -6.01
C GLY A 32 1.95 18.24 -4.59
N GLU A 33 1.09 18.12 -3.57
CA GLU A 33 1.53 17.77 -2.23
C GLU A 33 2.19 16.38 -2.22
N ARG A 34 3.36 16.29 -1.58
CA ARG A 34 4.07 15.03 -1.34
C ARG A 34 3.64 14.51 0.05
N ASN A 35 3.72 13.20 0.29
CA ASN A 35 3.33 12.55 1.55
C ASN A 35 1.81 12.42 1.82
N TYR A 36 1.05 11.93 0.84
CA TYR A 36 -0.39 11.61 0.94
C TYR A 36 -0.83 10.97 2.26
N GLY A 37 -0.06 10.00 2.78
CA GLY A 37 -0.41 9.31 4.02
C GLY A 37 -0.33 10.19 5.28
N GLN A 38 0.61 11.15 5.32
CA GLN A 38 0.73 12.06 6.44
C GLN A 38 -0.33 13.17 6.37
N VAL A 39 -0.60 13.68 5.17
CA VAL A 39 -1.75 14.58 4.91
C VAL A 39 -3.05 13.91 5.31
N ALA A 40 -3.24 12.62 5.01
CA ALA A 40 -4.41 11.86 5.43
C ALA A 40 -4.53 11.78 6.95
N ALA A 41 -3.43 11.47 7.66
CA ALA A 41 -3.43 11.40 9.12
C ALA A 41 -3.83 12.74 9.76
N GLU A 42 -3.24 13.84 9.27
CA GLU A 42 -3.52 15.20 9.75
C GLU A 42 -4.96 15.63 9.45
N ALA A 43 -5.42 15.46 8.21
CA ALA A 43 -6.76 15.84 7.79
C ALA A 43 -7.87 15.09 8.53
N LEU A 44 -7.57 13.85 8.96
CA LEU A 44 -8.54 12.98 9.65
C LEU A 44 -8.37 12.99 11.18
N GLY A 45 -7.37 13.68 11.71
CA GLY A 45 -7.05 13.66 13.14
C GLY A 45 -6.71 12.26 13.67
N ILE A 46 -6.13 11.41 12.82
CA ILE A 46 -5.73 10.04 13.15
C ILE A 46 -4.25 10.03 13.51
N ASP A 47 -3.89 9.26 14.53
CA ASP A 47 -2.50 9.00 14.87
C ASP A 47 -1.73 8.47 13.63
N PRO A 48 -0.64 9.12 13.20
CA PRO A 48 0.18 8.67 12.07
C PRO A 48 0.67 7.22 12.18
N ASP A 49 0.79 6.66 13.39
CA ASP A 49 1.16 5.25 13.57
C ASP A 49 0.03 4.28 13.19
N ARG A 50 -1.21 4.79 13.05
CA ARG A 50 -2.40 4.03 12.65
C ARG A 50 -2.79 4.23 11.20
N VAL A 51 -2.06 5.06 10.45
CA VAL A 51 -2.24 5.24 9.00
C VAL A 51 -1.08 4.57 8.29
N PHE A 52 -1.37 3.71 7.32
CA PHE A 52 -0.36 2.89 6.66
C PHE A 52 -0.18 3.26 5.20
N LYS A 53 1.06 3.20 4.72
CA LYS A 53 1.43 3.35 3.31
C LYS A 53 1.83 2.01 2.72
N THR A 54 1.45 1.81 1.45
CA THR A 54 1.78 0.60 0.69
C THR A 54 2.89 0.90 -0.30
N LEU A 55 3.95 0.10 -0.27
CA LEU A 55 5.15 0.27 -1.07
C LEU A 55 5.48 -1.03 -1.81
N VAL A 56 6.01 -0.92 -3.03
CA VAL A 56 6.47 -2.08 -3.81
C VAL A 56 7.99 -2.10 -3.81
N ALA A 57 8.57 -3.28 -3.57
CA ALA A 57 10.00 -3.51 -3.58
C ALA A 57 10.36 -4.68 -4.51
N ASN A 58 11.57 -4.62 -5.08
CA ASN A 58 12.22 -5.76 -5.70
C ASN A 58 12.90 -6.58 -4.61
N LEU A 59 12.64 -7.88 -4.56
CA LEU A 59 13.23 -8.81 -3.62
C LEU A 59 14.11 -9.81 -4.36
N ALA A 60 15.41 -9.83 -4.05
CA ALA A 60 16.34 -10.85 -4.53
C ALA A 60 16.20 -12.12 -3.67
N THR A 61 15.96 -13.24 -4.33
CA THR A 61 15.83 -14.58 -3.75
C THR A 61 16.81 -15.55 -4.43
N ASP A 62 16.87 -16.80 -3.98
CA ASP A 62 17.61 -17.85 -4.70
C ASP A 62 17.06 -18.12 -6.11
N ALA A 63 15.77 -17.87 -6.34
CA ALA A 63 15.11 -18.07 -7.62
C ALA A 63 15.19 -16.86 -8.57
N GLY A 64 15.81 -15.75 -8.14
CA GLY A 64 15.90 -14.51 -8.89
C GLY A 64 15.21 -13.33 -8.20
N ILE A 65 14.84 -12.30 -8.97
CA ILE A 65 14.20 -11.08 -8.46
C ILE A 65 12.70 -11.15 -8.66
N GLU A 66 11.93 -10.97 -7.58
CA GLU A 66 10.47 -10.82 -7.62
C GLU A 66 10.02 -9.48 -7.06
N GLN A 67 8.76 -9.10 -7.28
CA GLN A 67 8.16 -7.90 -6.69
C GLN A 67 7.30 -8.28 -5.50
N VAL A 68 7.47 -7.54 -4.41
CA VAL A 68 6.79 -7.74 -3.14
C VAL A 68 6.24 -6.42 -2.62
N VAL A 69 5.33 -6.50 -1.67
CA VAL A 69 4.69 -5.35 -1.03
C VAL A 69 5.12 -5.27 0.43
N GLY A 70 5.49 -4.07 0.87
CA GLY A 70 5.63 -3.71 2.27
C GLY A 70 4.56 -2.70 2.68
N ILE A 71 3.89 -2.94 3.79
CA ILE A 71 2.88 -2.05 4.38
C ILE A 71 3.42 -1.59 5.74
N VAL A 72 3.67 -0.28 5.89
CA VAL A 72 4.27 0.30 7.10
C VAL A 72 3.54 1.57 7.52
N PRO A 73 3.62 1.97 8.79
CA PRO A 73 3.06 3.25 9.25
C PRO A 73 3.59 4.43 8.43
N VAL A 74 2.77 5.47 8.27
CA VAL A 74 3.18 6.67 7.53
C VAL A 74 4.26 7.45 8.26
N SER A 75 4.30 7.36 9.59
CA SER A 75 5.32 7.90 10.50
C SER A 75 6.71 7.29 10.30
N GLY A 76 6.78 6.04 9.83
CA GLY A 76 8.02 5.29 9.66
C GLY A 76 8.56 5.29 8.23
N GLN A 77 9.62 4.52 8.00
CA GLN A 77 10.11 4.21 6.65
C GLN A 77 10.20 2.69 6.49
N LEU A 78 10.01 2.20 5.26
CA LEU A 78 10.15 0.77 4.98
C LEU A 78 11.62 0.35 5.14
N SER A 79 11.87 -0.51 6.13
CA SER A 79 13.15 -1.20 6.27
C SER A 79 13.26 -2.30 5.22
N LEU A 80 14.01 -2.04 4.15
CA LEU A 80 14.25 -3.02 3.07
C LEU A 80 14.95 -4.28 3.59
N ARG A 81 15.77 -4.15 4.63
CA ARG A 81 16.42 -5.28 5.29
C ARG A 81 15.40 -6.18 5.99
N GLU A 82 14.51 -5.60 6.80
CA GLU A 82 13.49 -6.37 7.50
C GLU A 82 12.43 -6.92 6.55
N LEU A 83 12.06 -6.19 5.50
CA LEU A 83 11.19 -6.72 4.45
C LEU A 83 11.82 -7.95 3.78
N ALA A 84 13.11 -7.89 3.47
CA ALA A 84 13.81 -9.02 2.89
C ALA A 84 13.82 -10.22 3.85
N ALA A 85 14.13 -9.99 5.14
CA ALA A 85 14.10 -11.03 6.16
C ALA A 85 12.70 -11.65 6.33
N ALA A 86 11.66 -10.81 6.45
CA ALA A 86 10.27 -11.24 6.65
C ALA A 86 9.74 -12.07 5.48
N LEU A 87 10.21 -11.81 4.26
CA LEU A 87 9.82 -12.52 3.05
C LEU A 87 10.85 -13.56 2.59
N GLY A 88 11.87 -13.87 3.40
CA GLY A 88 12.85 -14.90 3.11
C GLY A 88 13.74 -14.62 1.89
N GLY A 89 14.02 -13.35 1.59
CA GLY A 89 14.95 -12.94 0.55
C GLY A 89 16.30 -12.47 1.09
N LYS A 90 17.26 -12.34 0.17
CA LYS A 90 18.65 -11.95 0.48
C LYS A 90 18.81 -10.44 0.60
N ARG A 91 18.08 -9.69 -0.22
CA ARG A 91 18.15 -8.22 -0.30
C ARG A 91 16.88 -7.68 -0.94
N ALA A 92 16.40 -6.54 -0.45
CA ALA A 92 15.34 -5.79 -1.11
C ALA A 92 15.83 -4.41 -1.56
N GLU A 93 15.21 -3.90 -2.62
CA GLU A 93 15.41 -2.56 -3.17
C GLU A 93 14.06 -1.95 -3.52
N MET A 94 13.93 -0.63 -3.47
CA MET A 94 12.69 0.01 -3.92
C MET A 94 12.41 -0.30 -5.39
N CYS A 95 11.15 -0.66 -5.68
CA CYS A 95 10.72 -0.92 -7.05
C CYS A 95 10.65 0.40 -7.83
N PRO A 96 11.07 0.44 -9.11
CA PRO A 96 10.82 1.59 -9.98
C PRO A 96 9.34 1.98 -10.02
N VAL A 97 9.09 3.30 -10.03
CA VAL A 97 7.73 3.87 -9.94
C VAL A 97 6.82 3.37 -11.05
N ASP A 98 7.30 3.39 -12.29
CA ASP A 98 6.58 2.93 -13.48
C ASP A 98 6.20 1.44 -13.38
N LEU A 99 7.13 0.63 -12.89
CA LEU A 99 6.91 -0.80 -12.67
C LEU A 99 5.87 -1.02 -11.56
N ALA A 100 5.99 -0.32 -10.43
CA ALA A 100 5.05 -0.41 -9.31
C ALA A 100 3.62 -0.03 -9.76
N GLN A 101 3.47 1.06 -10.50
CA GLN A 101 2.17 1.48 -11.03
C GLN A 101 1.58 0.47 -12.01
N ARG A 102 2.40 -0.08 -12.90
CA ARG A 102 1.95 -1.09 -13.88
C ARG A 102 1.48 -2.38 -13.20
N LEU A 103 2.23 -2.85 -12.19
CA LEU A 103 1.92 -4.10 -11.48
C LEU A 103 0.70 -3.97 -10.58
N THR A 104 0.54 -2.82 -9.92
CA THR A 104 -0.55 -2.59 -8.98
C THR A 104 -1.81 -2.10 -9.68
N GLY A 105 -1.69 -1.37 -10.79
CA GLY A 105 -2.79 -0.64 -11.42
C GLY A 105 -3.13 0.68 -10.73
N TYR A 106 -2.36 1.07 -9.72
CA TYR A 106 -2.52 2.33 -8.98
C TYR A 106 -1.43 3.34 -9.38
N VAL A 107 -1.61 4.60 -8.97
CA VAL A 107 -0.60 5.65 -9.04
C VAL A 107 0.18 5.74 -7.72
N VAL A 108 1.47 6.06 -7.77
CA VAL A 108 2.25 6.34 -6.55
C VAL A 108 1.61 7.48 -5.78
N GLY A 109 1.57 7.34 -4.45
CA GLY A 109 0.78 8.20 -3.56
C GLY A 109 -0.60 7.62 -3.22
N GLY A 110 -1.15 6.76 -4.07
CA GLY A 110 -2.46 6.10 -3.89
C GLY A 110 -2.43 4.60 -4.13
N ILE A 111 -1.27 3.94 -3.98
CA ILE A 111 -1.20 2.48 -4.08
C ILE A 111 -1.92 1.88 -2.87
N SER A 112 -2.96 1.11 -3.15
CA SER A 112 -3.68 0.31 -2.16
C SER A 112 -3.05 -1.08 -2.02
N PRO A 113 -3.08 -1.70 -0.82
CA PRO A 113 -2.70 -3.11 -0.65
C PRO A 113 -3.79 -4.07 -1.15
N PHE A 114 -5.00 -3.56 -1.37
CA PHE A 114 -6.15 -4.29 -1.92
C PHE A 114 -6.39 -3.92 -3.37
N GLY A 115 -6.92 -4.86 -4.16
CA GLY A 115 -7.37 -4.61 -5.54
C GLY A 115 -6.23 -4.47 -6.57
N GLN A 116 -5.02 -4.91 -6.26
CA GLN A 116 -3.88 -4.82 -7.18
C GLN A 116 -4.05 -5.74 -8.40
N LYS A 117 -3.65 -5.29 -9.59
CA LYS A 117 -3.72 -6.08 -10.83
C LYS A 117 -2.94 -7.39 -10.75
N LYS A 118 -1.73 -7.36 -10.19
CA LYS A 118 -0.93 -8.56 -9.88
C LYS A 118 -0.98 -8.81 -8.37
N ARG A 119 -1.27 -10.05 -7.97
CA ARG A 119 -1.13 -10.48 -6.58
C ARG A 119 0.36 -10.60 -6.23
N LEU A 120 0.83 -9.76 -5.32
CA LEU A 120 2.20 -9.75 -4.84
C LEU A 120 2.25 -10.34 -3.43
N ARG A 121 3.41 -10.91 -3.05
CA ARG A 121 3.65 -11.31 -1.66
C ARG A 121 3.72 -10.04 -0.83
N THR A 122 3.05 -10.05 0.32
CA THR A 122 2.88 -8.87 1.15
C THR A 122 3.33 -9.15 2.56
N ALA A 123 4.15 -8.26 3.11
CA ALA A 123 4.42 -8.16 4.53
C ALA A 123 3.81 -6.86 5.06
N ILE A 124 3.26 -6.92 6.26
CA ILE A 124 2.75 -5.78 7.01
C ILE A 124 3.57 -5.64 8.29
N ASP A 125 3.82 -4.40 8.68
CA ASP A 125 4.46 -4.08 9.94
C ASP A 125 3.66 -4.67 11.11
N GLU A 126 4.36 -5.14 12.14
CA GLU A 126 3.74 -5.79 13.29
C GLU A 126 2.95 -4.82 14.18
N THR A 127 3.13 -3.51 14.00
CA THR A 127 2.35 -2.48 14.71
C THR A 127 0.93 -2.30 14.17
N CYS A 128 0.51 -3.10 13.17
CA CYS A 128 -0.86 -3.09 12.62
C CYS A 128 -1.92 -3.59 13.62
#